data_AF-A0A4U5Q412-F1
#
_entry.id   AF-A0A4U5Q412-F1
#
_cell.length_a   1.000
_cell.length_b   1.000
_cell.length_c   1.000
_cell.angle_alpha   90.00
_cell.angle_beta   90.00
_cell.angle_gamma   90.00
#
_symmetry.space_group_name_H-M   'P 1'
#
loop_
_entity.id
_entity.type
_entity.pdbx_description
1 polymer ?
#
loop_
_entity_poly.entity_id
_entity_poly.type
_entity_poly.pdbx_seq_one_letter_code
_entity_poly.pdbx_strand_id
1 'polypeptide(L)'
;MALVDEIRKAQRARGPAMVLTIGTAVPVNCFYQADYPDYFFRVTKTENLTELKAKFKRICQKSMINKRYMHLTEEMIKENPEIGSFMTPSLNVRQDIVLAEVPKLGKEAALKAIQEWGHPMSKITHLVFCTTSGVHMPGADYQLANLLGL
;
A
#
# COMPACT_ATOMS: atom_id res chain seq x y z
N MET A 1 19.59 -41.66 -8.39
CA MET A 1 18.21 -41.22 -8.71
C MET A 1 17.26 -41.41 -7.52
N ALA A 2 17.23 -42.57 -6.85
CA ALA A 2 16.38 -42.82 -5.67
C ALA A 2 16.44 -41.72 -4.59
N LEU A 3 17.63 -41.21 -4.26
CA LEU A 3 17.82 -40.17 -3.25
C LEU A 3 17.06 -38.86 -3.55
N VAL A 4 16.99 -38.43 -4.82
CA VAL A 4 16.30 -37.18 -5.20
C VAL A 4 14.80 -37.32 -5.05
N ASP A 5 14.25 -38.47 -5.44
CA ASP A 5 12.82 -38.77 -5.32
C ASP A 5 12.39 -38.87 -3.85
N GLU A 6 13.22 -39.47 -2.99
CA GLU A 6 12.98 -39.55 -1.55
C GLU A 6 12.96 -38.15 -0.91
N ILE A 7 13.94 -37.30 -1.23
CA ILE A 7 13.99 -35.91 -0.74
C ILE A 7 12.74 -35.13 -1.18
N ARG A 8 12.34 -35.22 -2.46
CA ARG A 8 11.18 -34.49 -2.98
C ARG A 8 9.87 -34.97 -2.33
N LYS A 9 9.74 -36.27 -2.09
CA LYS A 9 8.56 -36.86 -1.41
C LYS A 9 8.48 -36.45 0.06
N ALA A 10 9.61 -36.27 0.74
CA ALA A 10 9.66 -35.82 2.13
C ALA A 10 9.42 -34.31 2.27
N GLN A 11 9.90 -33.49 1.33
CA GLN A 11 9.77 -32.02 1.38
C GLN A 11 8.36 -31.50 1.06
N ARG A 12 7.59 -32.23 0.23
CA ARG A 12 6.26 -31.75 -0.22
C ARG A 12 5.25 -31.72 0.94
N ALA A 13 4.44 -30.66 0.98
CA ALA A 13 3.26 -30.60 1.83
C ALA A 13 2.18 -31.61 1.35
N ARG A 14 1.27 -31.97 2.26
CA ARG A 14 0.07 -32.76 1.95
C ARG A 14 -1.16 -31.85 2.02
N GLY A 15 -2.04 -31.94 1.02
CA GLY A 15 -3.27 -31.13 0.95
C GLY A 15 -3.11 -29.81 0.18
N PRO A 16 -4.22 -29.09 -0.02
CA PRO A 16 -4.22 -27.78 -0.68
C PRO A 16 -3.70 -26.66 0.23
N ALA A 17 -3.23 -25.56 -0.36
CA ALA A 17 -2.92 -24.35 0.38
C ALA A 17 -4.21 -23.67 0.86
N MET A 18 -4.22 -23.20 2.11
CA MET A 18 -5.38 -22.56 2.74
C MET A 18 -4.99 -21.21 3.30
N VAL A 19 -5.89 -20.23 3.21
CA VAL A 19 -5.74 -18.96 3.93
C VAL A 19 -6.07 -19.21 5.39
N LEU A 20 -5.08 -19.03 6.27
CA LEU A 20 -5.26 -19.26 7.70
C LEU A 20 -5.77 -18.01 8.41
N THR A 21 -5.25 -16.83 8.06
CA THR A 21 -5.62 -15.55 8.67
C THR A 21 -5.52 -14.39 7.69
N ILE A 22 -6.19 -13.29 7.99
CA ILE A 22 -6.21 -12.09 7.16
C ILE A 22 -6.11 -10.84 8.04
N GLY A 23 -5.01 -10.10 7.89
CA GLY A 23 -4.82 -8.80 8.52
C GLY A 23 -4.92 -7.66 7.51
N THR A 24 -5.55 -6.56 7.90
CA THR A 24 -5.64 -5.35 7.07
C THR A 24 -5.22 -4.09 7.84
N ALA A 25 -4.63 -3.14 7.13
CA ALA A 25 -4.28 -1.83 7.64
C ALA A 25 -4.55 -0.77 6.57
N VAL A 26 -4.82 0.45 7.02
CA VAL A 26 -5.06 1.62 6.17
C VAL A 26 -4.32 2.82 6.77
N PRO A 27 -3.89 3.80 5.95
CA PRO A 27 -3.38 5.06 6.47
C PRO A 27 -4.40 5.75 7.37
N VAL A 28 -3.92 6.61 8.27
CA VAL A 28 -4.78 7.26 9.27
C VAL A 28 -5.75 8.30 8.69
N ASN A 29 -5.37 8.96 7.60
CA ASN A 29 -6.17 10.09 7.08
C ASN A 29 -7.33 9.59 6.22
N CYS A 30 -8.55 9.90 6.65
CA CYS A 30 -9.78 9.53 5.98
C CYS A 30 -10.33 10.70 5.14
N PHE A 31 -10.55 10.47 3.85
CA PHE A 31 -11.12 11.42 2.91
C PHE A 31 -12.48 10.93 2.44
N TYR A 32 -13.52 11.73 2.65
CA TYR A 32 -14.85 11.45 2.13
C TYR A 32 -14.95 11.83 0.65
N GLN A 33 -15.54 10.94 -0.13
CA GLN A 33 -15.67 11.10 -1.58
C GLN A 33 -16.57 12.31 -1.93
N ALA A 34 -17.50 12.67 -1.05
CA ALA A 34 -18.36 13.84 -1.20
C ALA A 34 -17.55 15.14 -1.23
N ASP A 35 -16.51 15.25 -0.39
CA ASP A 35 -15.67 16.44 -0.24
C ASP A 35 -14.43 16.40 -1.17
N TYR A 36 -14.12 15.23 -1.73
CA TYR A 36 -12.91 15.01 -2.50
C TYR A 36 -12.76 15.91 -3.73
N PRO A 37 -13.82 16.23 -4.52
CA PRO A 37 -13.70 17.18 -5.63
C PRO A 37 -13.27 18.58 -5.18
N ASP A 38 -13.77 19.04 -4.04
CA ASP A 38 -13.41 20.37 -3.52
C ASP A 38 -11.98 20.35 -2.96
N TYR A 39 -11.65 19.31 -2.20
CA TYR A 39 -10.29 19.07 -1.71
C TYR A 39 -9.27 19.02 -2.87
N PHE A 40 -9.48 18.15 -3.85
CA PHE A 40 -8.53 17.90 -4.94
C PHE A 40 -8.23 19.16 -5.75
N PHE A 41 -9.26 19.91 -6.15
CA PHE A 41 -9.07 21.13 -6.95
C PHE A 41 -8.41 22.25 -6.14
N ARG A 42 -8.67 22.33 -4.83
CA ARG A 42 -8.00 23.28 -3.93
C ARG A 42 -6.52 22.96 -3.76
N VAL A 43 -6.18 21.72 -3.38
CA VAL A 43 -4.78 21.36 -3.08
C VAL A 43 -3.89 21.36 -4.32
N THR A 44 -4.47 21.17 -5.51
CA THR A 44 -3.77 21.27 -6.80
C THR A 44 -3.78 22.69 -7.39
N LYS A 45 -4.41 23.67 -6.73
CA LYS A 45 -4.54 25.06 -7.21
C LYS A 45 -5.18 25.16 -8.60
N THR A 46 -6.22 24.36 -8.84
CA THR A 46 -6.92 24.28 -10.13
C THR A 46 -8.40 24.69 -10.05
N GLU A 47 -8.82 25.42 -9.01
CA GLU A 47 -10.24 25.78 -8.81
C GLU A 47 -10.86 26.59 -9.96
N ASN A 48 -10.03 27.29 -10.74
CA ASN A 48 -10.44 28.02 -11.94
C ASN A 48 -10.95 27.10 -13.07
N LEU A 49 -10.62 25.80 -13.06
CA LEU A 49 -11.06 24.81 -14.05
C LEU A 49 -12.46 24.28 -13.74
N THR A 50 -13.46 25.16 -13.74
CA THR A 50 -14.83 24.88 -13.26
C THR A 50 -15.53 23.74 -14.02
N GLU A 51 -15.39 23.68 -15.34
CA GLU A 51 -15.97 22.58 -16.15
C GLU A 51 -15.34 21.23 -15.83
N LEU A 52 -14.02 21.21 -15.63
CA LEU A 52 -13.28 20.00 -15.26
C LEU A 52 -13.68 19.55 -13.86
N LYS A 53 -13.85 20.49 -12.92
CA LYS A 53 -14.35 20.23 -11.57
C LYS A 53 -15.76 19.64 -11.59
N ALA A 54 -16.66 20.19 -12.39
CA ALA A 54 -18.02 19.64 -12.54
C ALA A 54 -18.01 18.21 -13.11
N LYS A 55 -17.14 17.93 -14.10
CA LYS A 55 -16.94 16.59 -14.65
C LYS A 55 -16.39 15.63 -13.58
N PHE A 56 -15.38 16.05 -12.83
CA PHE A 56 -14.77 15.25 -11.78
C PHE A 56 -15.76 14.94 -10.64
N LYS A 57 -16.57 15.92 -10.24
CA LYS A 57 -17.65 15.72 -9.25
C LYS A 57 -18.62 14.62 -9.67
N ARG A 58 -19.04 14.59 -10.94
CA ARG A 58 -19.91 13.51 -11.46
C ARG A 58 -19.22 12.14 -11.42
N ILE A 59 -17.92 12.08 -11.70
CA ILE A 59 -17.13 10.84 -11.60
C ILE A 59 -17.10 10.36 -10.15
N CYS A 60 -16.78 11.24 -9.18
CA CYS A 60 -16.77 10.92 -7.76
C CYS A 60 -18.13 10.43 -7.26
N GLN A 61 -19.23 11.06 -7.69
CA GLN A 61 -20.59 10.65 -7.31
C GLN A 61 -20.95 9.26 -7.87
N LYS A 62 -20.51 8.93 -9.09
CA LYS A 62 -20.78 7.65 -9.74
C LYS A 62 -19.78 6.55 -9.41
N SER A 63 -18.72 6.83 -8.64
CA SER A 63 -17.68 5.85 -8.35
C SER A 63 -18.09 4.80 -7.31
N MET A 64 -19.24 4.96 -6.65
CA MET A 64 -19.71 4.09 -5.55
C MET A 64 -18.73 3.99 -4.37
N ILE A 65 -17.88 5.02 -4.19
CA ILE A 65 -16.92 5.12 -3.09
C ILE A 65 -17.49 6.11 -2.08
N ASN A 66 -17.54 5.74 -0.79
CA ASN A 66 -17.94 6.64 0.27
C ASN A 66 -16.73 7.40 0.84
N LYS A 67 -15.67 6.67 1.19
CA LYS A 67 -14.44 7.23 1.77
C LYS A 67 -13.21 6.45 1.35
N ARG A 68 -12.04 7.09 1.42
CA ARG A 68 -10.72 6.50 1.15
C ARG A 68 -9.75 6.90 2.23
N TYR A 69 -8.75 6.05 2.46
CA TYR A 69 -7.65 6.37 3.36
C TYR A 69 -6.41 6.68 2.53
N MET A 70 -5.78 7.82 2.79
CA MET A 70 -4.64 8.30 2.01
C MET A 70 -3.49 8.68 2.94
N HIS A 71 -2.27 8.29 2.58
CA HIS A 71 -1.09 8.77 3.29
C HIS A 71 -0.82 10.25 2.96
N LEU A 72 -0.94 10.61 1.69
CA LEU A 72 -0.71 11.98 1.21
C LEU A 72 -1.73 12.97 1.80
N THR A 73 -1.24 13.96 2.55
CA THR A 73 -2.04 15.05 3.13
C THR A 73 -1.89 16.37 2.37
N GLU A 74 -2.71 17.36 2.75
CA GLU A 74 -2.60 18.72 2.20
C GLU A 74 -1.26 19.37 2.59
N GLU A 75 -0.76 19.10 3.79
CA GLU A 75 0.53 19.61 4.30
C GLU A 75 1.69 19.04 3.47
N MET A 76 1.69 17.73 3.22
CA MET A 76 2.72 17.10 2.38
C MET A 76 2.73 17.66 0.96
N ILE A 77 1.56 17.97 0.39
CA ILE A 77 1.45 18.60 -0.93
C ILE A 77 1.93 20.06 -0.90
N LYS A 78 1.70 20.79 0.19
CA LYS A 78 2.21 22.16 0.37
C LYS A 78 3.73 22.18 0.48
N GLU A 79 4.31 21.22 1.17
CA GLU A 79 5.77 21.05 1.31
C GLU A 79 6.42 20.60 -0.01
N ASN A 80 5.70 19.81 -0.81
CA ASN A 80 6.19 19.22 -2.06
C ASN A 80 5.23 19.55 -3.22
N PRO A 81 5.16 20.83 -3.66
CA PRO A 81 4.16 21.29 -4.63
C PRO A 81 4.25 20.59 -5.99
N GLU A 82 5.41 20.06 -6.36
CA GLU A 82 5.61 19.24 -7.57
C GLU A 82 4.78 17.96 -7.57
N ILE A 83 4.33 17.46 -6.41
CA ILE A 83 3.40 16.34 -6.31
C ILE A 83 2.01 16.73 -6.81
N GLY A 84 1.57 17.95 -6.51
CA GLY A 84 0.26 18.50 -6.89
C GLY A 84 0.24 19.14 -8.27
N SER A 85 1.40 19.38 -8.87
CA SER A 85 1.54 20.02 -10.18
C SER A 85 1.55 19.01 -11.33
N PHE A 86 0.83 19.32 -12.40
CA PHE A 86 0.76 18.46 -13.58
C PHE A 86 2.10 18.43 -14.33
N MET A 87 2.61 17.23 -14.60
CA MET A 87 3.84 16.98 -15.37
C MET A 87 5.13 17.57 -14.81
N THR A 88 5.12 18.08 -13.57
CA THR A 88 6.36 18.50 -12.90
C THR A 88 7.15 17.28 -12.42
N PRO A 89 8.48 17.23 -12.61
CA PRO A 89 9.32 16.16 -12.09
C PRO A 89 9.14 16.00 -10.57
N SER A 90 8.57 14.88 -10.16
CA SER A 90 8.23 14.59 -8.75
C SER A 90 8.54 13.15 -8.32
N LEU A 91 9.23 12.38 -9.18
CA LEU A 91 9.48 10.96 -8.94
C LEU A 91 10.30 10.72 -7.66
N ASN A 92 11.37 11.49 -7.44
CA ASN A 92 12.25 11.30 -6.29
C ASN A 92 11.50 11.47 -4.96
N VAL A 93 10.77 12.58 -4.80
CA VAL A 93 10.00 12.82 -3.58
C VAL A 93 8.90 11.77 -3.37
N ARG A 94 8.23 11.35 -4.44
CA ARG A 94 7.25 10.25 -4.37
C ARG A 94 7.90 8.96 -3.90
N GLN A 95 9.10 8.65 -4.40
CA GLN A 95 9.88 7.48 -4.01
C GLN A 95 10.27 7.56 -2.53
N ASP A 96 10.80 8.68 -2.06
CA ASP A 96 11.20 8.86 -0.67
C ASP A 96 10.04 8.60 0.30
N ILE A 97 8.83 9.07 -0.04
CA ILE A 97 7.61 8.82 0.73
C ILE A 97 7.26 7.32 0.73
N VAL A 98 7.08 6.72 -0.45
CA VAL A 98 6.57 5.33 -0.53
C VAL A 98 7.58 4.32 -0.02
N LEU A 99 8.89 4.60 -0.10
CA LEU A 99 9.94 3.73 0.42
C LEU A 99 9.86 3.55 1.93
N ALA A 100 9.54 4.62 2.65
CA ALA A 100 9.36 4.56 4.08
C ALA A 100 8.00 3.93 4.45
N GLU A 101 6.94 4.29 3.72
CA GLU A 101 5.56 4.06 4.20
C GLU A 101 4.96 2.73 3.73
N VAL A 102 5.33 2.22 2.56
CA VAL A 102 4.81 0.95 2.04
C VAL A 102 5.17 -0.24 2.96
N PRO A 103 6.45 -0.42 3.40
CA PRO A 103 6.79 -1.49 4.33
C PRO A 103 6.14 -1.31 5.71
N LYS A 104 5.97 -0.07 6.20
CA LYS A 104 5.30 0.20 7.48
C LYS A 104 3.83 -0.20 7.46
N LEU A 105 3.10 0.19 6.41
CA LEU A 105 1.69 -0.19 6.26
C LEU A 105 1.54 -1.71 6.09
N GLY A 106 2.46 -2.33 5.34
CA GLY A 106 2.55 -3.79 5.22
C GLY A 106 2.80 -4.47 6.57
N LYS A 107 3.69 -3.91 7.41
CA LYS A 107 3.97 -4.38 8.77
C LYS A 107 2.72 -4.35 9.64
N GLU A 108 1.97 -3.26 9.63
CA GLU A 108 0.74 -3.16 10.43
C GLU A 108 -0.31 -4.22 10.05
N ALA A 109 -0.49 -4.47 8.75
CA ALA A 109 -1.39 -5.52 8.28
C ALA A 109 -0.86 -6.92 8.65
N ALA A 110 0.43 -7.16 8.45
CA ALA A 110 1.08 -8.44 8.77
C ALA A 110 1.01 -8.77 10.26
N LEU A 111 1.26 -7.79 11.14
CA LEU A 111 1.18 -8.00 12.59
C LEU A 111 -0.22 -8.43 13.04
N LYS A 112 -1.28 -7.86 12.46
CA LYS A 112 -2.66 -8.30 12.76
C LYS A 112 -2.91 -9.74 12.29
N ALA A 113 -2.45 -10.09 11.08
CA ALA A 113 -2.58 -11.45 10.55
C ALA A 113 -1.82 -12.48 11.38
N ILE A 114 -0.60 -12.14 11.82
CA ILE A 114 0.27 -12.99 12.65
C ILE A 114 -0.32 -13.14 14.05
N GLN A 115 -0.85 -12.07 14.63
CA GLN A 115 -1.50 -12.09 15.93
C GLN A 115 -2.73 -13.02 15.92
N GLU A 116 -3.58 -12.93 14.90
CA GLU A 116 -4.71 -13.85 14.70
C GLU A 116 -4.23 -15.30 14.48
N TRP A 117 -3.10 -15.49 13.79
CA TRP A 117 -2.57 -16.80 13.47
C TRP A 117 -2.09 -17.56 14.71
N GLY A 118 -1.64 -16.82 15.74
CA GLY A 118 -1.33 -17.38 17.06
C GLY A 118 -0.05 -18.23 17.12
N HIS A 119 0.71 -18.31 16.04
CA HIS A 119 2.00 -19.01 15.98
C HIS A 119 3.18 -18.04 16.01
N PRO A 120 4.37 -18.51 16.46
CA PRO A 120 5.57 -17.67 16.48
C PRO A 120 6.01 -17.26 15.07
N MET A 121 6.49 -16.03 14.91
CA MET A 121 6.96 -15.48 13.63
C MET A 121 8.06 -16.32 12.97
N SER A 122 8.90 -16.99 13.77
CA SER A 122 9.97 -17.89 13.28
C SER A 122 9.47 -19.10 12.50
N LYS A 123 8.15 -19.39 12.49
CA LYS A 123 7.55 -20.42 11.64
C LYS A 123 7.18 -19.93 10.24
N ILE A 124 7.27 -18.63 9.97
CA ILE A 124 7.09 -18.08 8.63
C ILE A 124 8.34 -18.45 7.81
N THR A 125 8.13 -19.15 6.70
CA THR A 125 9.24 -19.64 5.85
C THR A 125 9.32 -18.94 4.50
N HIS A 126 8.25 -18.25 4.11
CA HIS A 126 8.14 -17.58 2.82
C HIS A 126 7.46 -16.23 3.04
N LEU A 127 8.04 -15.19 2.45
CA LEU A 127 7.45 -13.87 2.39
C LEU A 127 7.21 -13.52 0.92
N VAL A 128 5.98 -13.13 0.60
CA VAL A 128 5.62 -12.59 -0.71
C VAL A 128 5.12 -11.17 -0.47
N PHE A 129 5.89 -10.18 -0.93
CA PHE A 129 5.53 -8.77 -0.83
C PHE A 129 5.05 -8.26 -2.19
N CYS A 130 3.92 -7.56 -2.22
CA CYS A 130 3.37 -6.98 -3.44
C CYS A 130 3.08 -5.50 -3.23
N THR A 131 3.61 -4.65 -4.11
CA THR A 131 3.30 -3.22 -4.17
C THR A 131 3.35 -2.74 -5.62
N THR A 132 2.47 -1.82 -5.96
CA THR A 132 2.53 -1.04 -7.22
C THR A 132 3.16 0.34 -7.01
N SER A 133 3.48 0.68 -5.76
CA SER A 133 3.99 1.98 -5.35
C SER A 133 5.44 1.83 -4.90
N GLY A 134 6.32 2.33 -5.75
CA GLY A 134 7.76 2.40 -5.52
C GLY A 134 8.54 1.15 -5.87
N VAL A 135 9.79 1.37 -6.29
CA VAL A 135 10.78 0.33 -6.60
C VAL A 135 12.11 0.73 -5.99
N HIS A 136 12.78 -0.21 -5.31
CA HIS A 136 14.06 0.01 -4.65
C HIS A 136 14.82 -1.29 -4.45
N MET A 137 16.12 -1.17 -4.21
CA MET A 137 17.03 -2.28 -3.94
C MET A 137 17.86 -1.97 -2.69
N PRO A 138 17.75 -2.76 -1.60
CA PRO A 138 16.84 -3.89 -1.40
C PRO A 138 15.35 -3.49 -1.45
N GLY A 139 14.49 -4.43 -1.83
CA GLY A 139 13.05 -4.21 -2.02
C GLY A 139 12.26 -4.07 -0.71
N ALA A 140 10.96 -3.82 -0.85
CA ALA A 140 10.04 -3.69 0.29
C ALA A 140 9.84 -5.01 1.05
N ASP A 141 10.05 -6.14 0.39
CA ASP A 141 10.14 -7.48 0.99
C ASP A 141 11.26 -7.56 2.02
N TYR A 142 12.46 -7.13 1.66
CA TYR A 142 13.61 -7.07 2.57
C TYR A 142 13.35 -6.14 3.75
N GLN A 143 12.77 -4.96 3.49
CA GLN A 143 12.41 -4.00 4.55
C GLN A 143 11.37 -4.59 5.51
N LEU A 144 10.34 -5.26 4.99
CA LEU A 144 9.32 -5.88 5.83
C LEU A 144 9.90 -7.03 6.67
N ALA A 145 10.73 -7.89 6.08
CA ALA A 145 11.39 -8.99 6.82
C ALA A 145 12.19 -8.44 8.01
N ASN A 146 13.00 -7.41 7.80
CA ASN A 146 13.75 -6.74 8.87
C ASN A 146 12.82 -6.11 9.93
N LEU A 147 11.74 -5.46 9.50
CA LEU A 147 10.78 -4.80 10.40
C LEU A 147 10.00 -5.77 11.29
N LEU A 148 9.79 -7.00 10.83
CA LEU A 148 9.12 -8.08 11.54
C LEU A 148 10.09 -9.00 12.31
N GLY A 149 11.39 -8.93 12.01
CA GLY A 149 12.39 -9.84 12.59
C GLY A 149 12.23 -11.28 12.07
N LEU A 150 11.91 -11.42 10.78
CA LEU A 150 11.83 -12.71 10.08
C LEU A 150 13.21 -13.22 9.65
#